data_AF-A0AAQ4FJE7-F1
#
_entry.id   AF-A0AAQ4FJE7-F1
#
_cell.length_a   1.000
_cell.length_b   1.000
_cell.length_c   1.000
_cell.angle_alpha   90.00
_cell.angle_beta   90.00
_cell.angle_gamma   90.00
#
_symmetry.space_group_name_H-M   'P 1'
#
loop_
_entity.id
_entity.type
_entity.pdbx_description
1 polymer ?
#
loop_
_entity_poly.entity_id
_entity_poly.type
_entity_poly.pdbx_seq_one_letter_code
_entity_poly.pdbx_strand_id
1 'polypeptide(L)'
;MYLRLTEWTATATVSHLSHGETQKQTPFERSCRLPSLVVVYRRQIHKMFLRAAFVRLRPSALQLSQSLRTHSEGSDTHLQQGCIRRANESTETQRARLLYQSRKRGMLENDLILSTFAAKHLASFSVEQLQQYDRLINLPSNDWDIYYWATGVREVPPEFENEVMVLLQQHVRNEEREKRFKQPDLA
;
A
#
# COMPACT_ATOMS: atom_id res chain seq x y z
N MET A 1 -23.60 -45.49 -54.29
CA MET A 1 -22.49 -44.86 -55.05
C MET A 1 -21.17 -45.30 -54.42
N TYR A 2 -20.38 -46.07 -55.18
CA TYR A 2 -18.91 -46.24 -55.23
C TYR A 2 -18.11 -45.02 -54.68
N LEU A 3 -16.94 -45.04 -54.02
CA LEU A 3 -15.69 -45.87 -53.92
C LEU A 3 -14.98 -45.54 -52.58
N ARG A 4 -14.37 -46.47 -51.82
CA ARG A 4 -13.01 -47.09 -51.91
C ARG A 4 -11.84 -46.12 -51.64
N LEU A 5 -10.95 -46.48 -50.68
CA LEU A 5 -9.47 -46.26 -50.61
C LEU A 5 -9.00 -46.52 -49.15
N THR A 6 -8.71 -47.77 -48.75
CA THR A 6 -7.39 -48.47 -48.75
C THR A 6 -6.31 -47.87 -47.87
N GLU A 7 -6.16 -48.48 -46.69
CA GLU A 7 -4.93 -48.99 -46.06
C GLU A 7 -3.57 -48.46 -46.56
N TRP A 8 -2.77 -47.96 -45.63
CA TRP A 8 -1.31 -48.00 -45.71
C TRP A 8 -0.75 -48.55 -44.40
N THR A 9 -0.12 -49.71 -44.50
CA THR A 9 0.71 -50.34 -43.49
C THR A 9 2.14 -49.81 -43.59
N ALA A 10 2.79 -49.60 -42.45
CA ALA A 10 4.25 -49.51 -42.37
C ALA A 10 4.71 -50.30 -41.16
N THR A 11 5.22 -51.50 -41.42
CA THR A 11 6.00 -52.34 -40.52
C THR A 11 7.45 -51.85 -40.53
N ALA A 12 8.08 -51.74 -39.35
CA ALA A 12 9.53 -51.67 -39.24
C ALA A 12 10.00 -52.50 -38.04
N THR A 13 10.96 -53.37 -38.32
CA THR A 13 11.46 -54.47 -37.49
C THR A 13 12.85 -54.13 -36.94
N VAL A 14 13.05 -54.39 -35.64
CA VAL A 14 14.25 -54.75 -34.85
C VAL A 14 15.66 -54.62 -35.48
N SER A 15 16.63 -53.98 -34.77
CA SER A 15 17.83 -54.63 -34.15
C SER A 15 18.98 -53.67 -33.80
N HIS A 16 19.41 -53.74 -32.53
CA HIS A 16 20.80 -53.61 -32.01
C HIS A 16 21.61 -52.31 -32.17
N LEU A 17 21.95 -51.65 -31.05
CA LEU A 17 23.31 -51.59 -30.50
C LEU A 17 23.36 -50.81 -29.16
N SER A 18 24.12 -51.36 -28.23
CA SER A 18 24.44 -50.90 -26.87
C SER A 18 25.36 -49.68 -26.83
N HIS A 19 25.19 -48.78 -25.85
CA HIS A 19 26.10 -48.55 -24.71
C HIS A 19 25.72 -47.26 -23.96
N GLY A 20 25.71 -47.36 -22.61
CA GLY A 20 26.05 -46.34 -21.62
C GLY A 20 25.49 -44.92 -21.75
N GLU A 21 24.72 -44.47 -20.76
CA GLU A 21 25.24 -43.56 -19.73
C GLU A 21 24.14 -43.12 -18.76
N THR A 22 24.53 -43.11 -17.50
CA THR A 22 23.70 -42.85 -16.32
C THR A 22 23.50 -41.35 -16.16
N GLN A 23 22.31 -40.81 -16.42
CA GLN A 23 21.93 -39.48 -15.93
C GLN A 23 20.58 -39.52 -15.22
N LYS A 24 20.65 -39.13 -13.94
CA LYS A 24 19.54 -39.08 -12.99
C LYS A 24 18.48 -38.08 -13.48
N GLN A 25 17.31 -38.58 -13.87
CA GLN A 25 16.12 -37.76 -14.06
C GLN A 25 15.60 -37.30 -12.69
N THR A 26 15.59 -35.98 -12.48
CA THR A 26 14.81 -35.34 -11.43
C THR A 26 13.35 -35.27 -11.90
N PRO A 27 12.33 -35.44 -11.03
CA PRO A 27 10.95 -35.37 -11.45
C PRO A 27 10.56 -33.89 -11.64
N PHE A 28 10.51 -33.44 -12.89
CA PHE A 28 9.63 -32.36 -13.29
C PHE A 28 8.29 -32.98 -13.71
N GLU A 29 7.20 -32.27 -13.45
CA GLU A 29 5.79 -32.65 -13.69
C GLU A 29 5.06 -33.33 -12.53
N ARG A 30 4.66 -32.50 -11.56
CA ARG A 30 3.29 -32.59 -11.03
C ARG A 30 2.53 -31.33 -11.39
N SER A 31 1.61 -31.53 -12.33
CA SER A 31 0.45 -30.70 -12.63
C SER A 31 -0.23 -30.20 -11.35
N CYS A 32 -0.03 -28.91 -11.03
CA CYS A 32 -0.92 -28.17 -10.14
C CYS A 32 -1.74 -27.21 -11.01
N ARG A 33 -2.93 -27.66 -11.43
CA ARG A 33 -3.98 -26.78 -11.93
C ARG A 33 -4.42 -25.88 -10.78
N LEU A 34 -3.98 -24.62 -10.80
CA LEU A 34 -4.49 -23.59 -9.89
C LEU A 34 -5.78 -23.00 -10.48
N PRO A 35 -6.93 -23.06 -9.77
CA PRO A 35 -8.12 -22.34 -10.18
C PRO A 35 -7.92 -20.83 -10.01
N SER A 36 -8.44 -20.08 -10.97
CA SER A 36 -8.45 -18.62 -11.06
C SER A 36 -8.87 -17.92 -9.75
N LEU A 37 -7.94 -17.22 -9.14
CA LEU A 37 -8.11 -16.28 -8.01
C LEU A 37 -8.84 -15.00 -8.47
N VAL A 38 -10.10 -15.10 -8.91
CA VAL A 38 -10.93 -13.93 -9.27
C VAL A 38 -12.26 -13.88 -8.50
N VAL A 39 -12.53 -14.80 -7.55
CA VAL A 39 -13.89 -14.96 -6.98
C VAL A 39 -13.97 -14.92 -5.43
N VAL A 40 -12.92 -14.52 -4.70
CA VAL A 40 -12.97 -14.54 -3.20
C VAL A 40 -12.63 -13.19 -2.53
N TYR A 41 -12.88 -12.06 -3.18
CA TYR A 41 -12.81 -10.75 -2.51
C TYR A 41 -13.89 -9.79 -3.00
N ARG A 42 -15.16 -10.18 -2.84
CA ARG A 42 -16.31 -9.31 -3.18
C ARG A 42 -17.54 -9.55 -2.31
N ARG A 43 -17.38 -9.76 -0.99
CA ARG A 43 -18.51 -9.96 -0.07
C ARG A 43 -18.32 -9.44 1.38
N GLN A 44 -17.62 -8.32 1.60
CA GLN A 44 -17.51 -7.75 2.96
C GLN A 44 -17.62 -6.22 3.08
N ILE A 45 -18.29 -5.51 2.14
CA ILE A 45 -18.66 -4.09 2.32
C ILE A 45 -20.08 -3.84 1.77
N HIS A 46 -21.09 -4.41 2.41
CA HIS A 46 -22.50 -4.12 2.07
C HIS A 46 -23.47 -4.21 3.25
N LYS A 47 -23.02 -3.89 4.48
CA LYS A 47 -23.88 -3.81 5.66
C LYS A 47 -23.69 -2.52 6.48
N MET A 48 -23.62 -1.37 5.79
CA MET A 48 -23.71 -0.06 6.45
C MET A 48 -24.66 0.92 5.75
N PHE A 49 -25.50 0.48 4.81
CA PHE A 49 -26.29 1.41 3.97
C PHE A 49 -27.82 1.29 4.04
N LEU A 50 -28.40 0.69 5.09
CA LEU A 50 -29.86 0.65 5.24
C LEU A 50 -30.30 0.78 6.71
N ARG A 51 -30.25 2.01 7.25
CA ARG A 51 -31.07 2.41 8.40
C ARG A 51 -31.32 3.91 8.50
N ALA A 52 -31.70 4.55 7.40
CA ALA A 52 -32.17 5.94 7.42
C ALA A 52 -33.29 6.14 6.39
N ALA A 53 -34.47 5.58 6.69
CA ALA A 53 -35.70 5.86 5.97
C ALA A 53 -36.89 5.78 6.93
N PHE A 54 -36.99 6.75 7.85
CA PHE A 54 -38.26 7.06 8.50
C PHE A 54 -38.24 8.46 9.12
N VAL A 55 -38.50 9.50 8.34
CA VAL A 55 -39.23 10.69 8.83
C VAL A 55 -40.08 11.21 7.67
N ARG A 56 -41.39 11.00 7.79
CA ARG A 56 -42.41 11.60 6.93
C ARG A 56 -42.63 13.04 7.41
N LEU A 57 -42.51 13.99 6.48
CA LEU A 57 -42.86 15.40 6.65
C LEU A 57 -44.34 15.57 7.06
N ARG A 58 -44.67 16.55 7.92
CA ARG A 58 -45.29 17.87 7.57
C ARG A 58 -45.71 18.68 8.83
N PRO A 59 -46.15 19.96 8.73
CA PRO A 59 -45.40 21.12 9.24
C PRO A 59 -46.19 21.96 10.28
N SER A 60 -45.64 23.14 10.60
CA SER A 60 -46.32 24.32 11.21
C SER A 60 -46.18 24.50 12.72
N ALA A 61 -45.20 25.32 13.11
CA ALA A 61 -45.38 26.35 14.14
C ALA A 61 -44.22 27.36 14.00
N LEU A 62 -44.39 28.32 13.10
CA LEU A 62 -43.63 29.56 13.16
C LEU A 62 -44.08 30.36 14.39
N GLN A 63 -43.09 30.97 15.03
CA GLN A 63 -43.10 32.17 15.85
C GLN A 63 -43.00 32.02 17.39
N LEU A 64 -41.99 32.72 17.91
CA LEU A 64 -41.86 33.35 19.23
C LEU A 64 -41.02 32.63 20.30
N SER A 65 -39.70 32.74 20.17
CA SER A 65 -38.87 33.40 21.21
C SER A 65 -37.48 33.74 20.67
N GLN A 66 -37.42 34.75 19.80
CA GLN A 66 -36.22 35.58 19.73
C GLN A 66 -36.19 36.43 21.00
N SER A 67 -35.40 36.02 22.00
CA SER A 67 -34.70 36.93 22.91
C SER A 67 -33.73 36.15 23.80
N LEU A 68 -32.44 36.44 23.60
CA LEU A 68 -31.34 36.35 24.57
C LEU A 68 -30.93 34.96 25.08
N ARG A 69 -30.07 34.29 24.31
CA ARG A 69 -28.92 33.56 24.88
C ARG A 69 -27.67 33.89 24.09
N THR A 70 -27.08 35.00 24.50
CA THR A 70 -25.69 35.38 24.27
C THR A 70 -24.76 34.41 25.02
N HIS A 71 -23.71 33.96 24.32
CA HIS A 71 -22.47 33.38 24.82
C HIS A 71 -22.52 32.08 25.63
N SER A 72 -22.22 30.98 24.95
CA SER A 72 -21.01 30.21 25.23
C SER A 72 -20.81 29.27 24.05
N GLU A 73 -20.03 29.71 23.07
CA GLU A 73 -19.35 28.77 22.18
C GLU A 73 -18.42 27.97 23.09
N GLY A 74 -18.93 26.82 23.57
CA GLY A 74 -18.10 25.77 24.10
C GLY A 74 -17.13 25.44 22.98
N SER A 75 -15.89 25.86 23.17
CA SER A 75 -14.77 25.41 22.37
C SER A 75 -14.68 23.90 22.59
N ASP A 76 -15.39 23.15 21.75
CA ASP A 76 -14.93 21.86 21.31
C ASP A 76 -13.57 22.16 20.68
N THR A 77 -12.54 22.14 21.51
CA THR A 77 -11.17 21.92 21.09
C THR A 77 -11.19 20.57 20.41
N HIS A 78 -11.62 20.56 19.16
CA HIS A 78 -11.34 19.50 18.24
C HIS A 78 -9.86 19.25 18.42
N LEU A 79 -9.52 18.05 18.91
CA LEU A 79 -8.15 17.61 19.12
C LEU A 79 -7.49 17.45 17.74
N GLN A 80 -7.36 18.56 17.02
CA GLN A 80 -6.28 18.81 16.08
C GLN A 80 -5.03 18.87 16.94
N GLN A 81 -4.61 17.71 17.47
CA GLN A 81 -3.20 17.46 17.66
C GLN A 81 -2.59 17.34 16.25
N GLY A 82 -2.59 18.47 15.54
CA GLY A 82 -1.84 18.64 14.32
C GLY A 82 -0.37 18.55 14.66
N CYS A 83 0.38 17.80 13.85
CA CYS A 83 1.82 17.84 13.70
C CYS A 83 2.46 19.08 14.38
N ILE A 84 2.96 18.92 15.61
CA ILE A 84 3.68 20.00 16.30
C ILE A 84 5.01 20.17 15.58
N ARG A 85 5.12 21.22 14.75
CA ARG A 85 6.37 21.57 14.06
C ARG A 85 7.45 21.90 15.08
N ARG A 86 8.54 21.13 15.09
CA ARG A 86 9.72 21.42 15.92
C ARG A 86 10.65 22.36 15.16
N ALA A 87 10.96 23.51 15.72
CA ALA A 87 11.67 24.59 15.03
C ALA A 87 13.13 24.78 15.47
N ASN A 88 13.59 24.10 16.53
CA ASN A 88 14.86 24.38 17.21
C ASN A 88 15.73 23.14 17.48
N GLU A 89 15.61 22.08 16.68
CA GLU A 89 16.46 20.88 16.80
C GLU A 89 17.63 20.91 15.80
N SER A 90 18.73 20.22 16.13
CA SER A 90 19.83 20.02 15.17
C SER A 90 19.39 19.09 14.02
N THR A 91 20.05 19.17 12.87
CA THR A 91 19.76 18.31 11.72
C THR A 91 19.92 16.83 12.06
N GLU A 92 20.91 16.49 12.88
CA GLU A 92 21.14 15.11 13.32
C GLU A 92 20.05 14.61 14.26
N THR A 93 19.61 15.46 15.21
CA THR A 93 18.48 15.17 16.07
C THR A 93 17.19 14.97 15.26
N GLN A 94 16.97 15.81 14.25
CA GLN A 94 15.84 15.69 13.34
C GLN A 94 15.86 14.37 12.57
N ARG A 95 17.01 13.96 12.03
CA ARG A 95 17.16 12.67 11.33
C ARG A 95 16.87 11.49 12.24
N ALA A 96 17.45 11.47 13.44
CA ALA A 96 17.21 10.41 14.42
C ALA A 96 15.72 10.31 14.80
N ARG A 97 15.07 11.46 15.02
CA ARG A 97 13.63 11.54 15.27
C ARG A 97 12.80 11.00 14.10
N LEU A 98 13.07 11.45 12.88
CA LEU A 98 12.36 11.03 11.68
C LEU A 98 12.55 9.54 11.40
N LEU A 99 13.75 9.01 11.64
CA LEU A 99 14.03 7.59 11.56
C LEU A 99 13.16 6.81 12.56
N TYR A 100 13.12 7.24 13.82
CA TYR A 100 12.27 6.61 14.84
C TYR A 100 10.78 6.64 14.45
N GLN A 101 10.27 7.79 14.02
CA GLN A 101 8.87 7.96 13.59
C GLN A 101 8.54 7.13 12.34
N SER A 102 9.51 6.88 11.47
CA SER A 102 9.32 6.03 10.28
C SER A 102 9.17 4.55 10.63
N ARG A 103 9.72 4.12 11.77
CA ARG A 103 9.74 2.71 12.23
C ARG A 103 8.59 2.34 13.17
N LYS A 104 7.74 3.30 13.53
CA LYS A 104 6.71 3.17 14.58
C LYS A 104 5.33 3.55 14.04
N ARG A 105 4.86 2.83 13.03
CA ARG A 105 3.56 3.05 12.38
C ARG A 105 2.50 2.08 12.87
N GLY A 106 1.24 2.38 12.57
CA GLY A 106 0.11 1.50 12.88
C GLY A 106 0.00 0.29 11.96
N MET A 107 0.76 0.24 10.86
CA MET A 107 0.72 -0.83 9.86
C MET A 107 2.12 -1.31 9.47
N LEU A 108 2.27 -2.63 9.31
CA LEU A 108 3.54 -3.28 8.99
C LEU A 108 4.07 -2.85 7.61
N GLU A 109 3.18 -2.63 6.66
CA GLU A 109 3.49 -2.23 5.30
C GLU A 109 4.25 -0.90 5.28
N ASN A 110 3.73 0.12 5.98
CA ASN A 110 4.41 1.40 6.10
C ASN A 110 5.67 1.29 6.94
N ASP A 111 5.68 0.49 8.00
CA ASP A 111 6.89 0.26 8.79
C ASP A 111 8.02 -0.25 7.92
N LEU A 112 7.77 -1.22 7.03
CA LEU A 112 8.80 -1.77 6.13
C LEU A 112 9.22 -0.77 5.04
N ILE A 113 8.25 -0.12 4.40
CA ILE A 113 8.53 0.85 3.33
C ILE A 113 9.30 2.06 3.87
N LEU A 114 8.80 2.69 4.92
CA LEU A 114 9.36 3.93 5.46
C LEU A 114 10.68 3.68 6.20
N SER A 115 10.82 2.56 6.92
CA SER A 115 12.10 2.27 7.59
C SER A 115 13.25 2.02 6.62
N THR A 116 12.99 1.30 5.52
CA THR A 116 14.00 1.04 4.48
C THR A 116 14.30 2.32 3.68
N PHE A 117 13.29 3.12 3.38
CA PHE A 117 13.45 4.43 2.74
C PHE A 117 14.29 5.37 3.61
N ALA A 118 13.93 5.48 4.89
CA ALA A 118 14.61 6.37 5.83
C ALA A 118 16.09 5.98 6.01
N ALA A 119 16.39 4.69 6.13
CA ALA A 119 17.76 4.20 6.24
C ALA A 119 18.61 4.53 5.00
N LYS A 120 18.01 4.51 3.80
CA LYS A 120 18.70 4.79 2.54
C LYS A 120 18.92 6.30 2.30
N HIS A 121 17.95 7.14 2.67
CA HIS A 121 17.91 8.52 2.20
C HIS A 121 18.15 9.59 3.27
N LEU A 122 17.78 9.37 4.55
CA LEU A 122 17.82 10.44 5.56
C LEU A 122 19.23 11.03 5.78
N ALA A 123 20.27 10.21 5.67
CA ALA A 123 21.66 10.66 5.81
C ALA A 123 22.05 11.69 4.74
N SER A 124 21.48 11.58 3.54
CA SER A 124 21.78 12.44 2.38
C SER A 124 20.89 13.66 2.24
N PHE A 125 19.77 13.73 2.98
CA PHE A 125 18.78 14.78 2.81
C PHE A 125 19.26 16.16 3.28
N SER A 126 18.90 17.18 2.49
CA SER A 126 18.98 18.58 2.88
C SER A 126 17.95 18.92 3.96
N VAL A 127 18.07 20.11 4.55
CA VAL A 127 17.11 20.58 5.58
C VAL A 127 15.70 20.71 5.00
N GLU A 128 15.58 21.17 3.75
CA GLU A 128 14.30 21.30 3.05
C GLU A 128 13.65 19.94 2.81
N GLN A 129 14.44 18.94 2.41
CA GLN A 129 13.98 17.56 2.21
C GLN A 129 13.57 16.91 3.53
N LEU A 130 14.32 17.14 4.62
CA LEU A 130 13.91 16.68 5.95
C LEU A 130 12.58 17.29 6.39
N GLN A 131 12.32 18.57 6.09
CA GLN A 131 11.05 19.20 6.39
C GLN A 131 9.91 18.68 5.51
N GLN A 132 10.15 18.41 4.23
CA GLN A 132 9.18 17.77 3.34
C GLN A 132 8.82 16.37 3.83
N TYR A 133 9.82 15.58 4.24
CA TYR A 133 9.62 14.25 4.80
C TYR A 133 8.89 14.29 6.15
N ASP A 134 9.24 15.22 7.04
CA ASP A 134 8.56 15.41 8.32
C ASP A 134 7.06 15.69 8.11
N ARG A 135 6.72 16.56 7.15
CA ARG A 135 5.33 16.82 6.78
C ARG A 135 4.66 15.58 6.21
N LEU A 136 5.32 14.89 5.28
CA LEU A 136 4.76 13.70 4.63
C LEU A 136 4.35 12.62 5.64
N ILE A 137 5.16 12.39 6.67
CA ILE A 137 4.92 11.29 7.60
C ILE A 137 4.12 11.67 8.85
N ASN A 138 4.01 12.96 9.19
CA ASN A 138 3.37 13.41 10.44
C ASN A 138 2.12 14.28 10.23
N LEU A 139 1.91 14.83 9.03
CA LEU A 139 0.74 15.67 8.73
C LEU A 139 -0.53 14.85 8.43
N PRO A 140 -0.47 13.75 7.65
CA PRO A 140 -1.65 12.93 7.40
C PRO A 140 -2.17 12.30 8.69
N SER A 141 -3.47 12.37 8.94
CA SER A 141 -4.09 11.73 10.11
C SER A 141 -4.20 10.21 9.98
N ASN A 142 -4.05 9.68 8.77
CA ASN A 142 -4.24 8.26 8.46
C ASN A 142 -3.03 7.69 7.72
N ASP A 143 -2.39 6.68 8.30
CA ASP A 143 -1.24 5.99 7.71
C ASP A 143 -1.58 5.32 6.35
N TRP A 144 -2.84 4.94 6.10
CA TRP A 144 -3.25 4.36 4.81
C TRP A 144 -3.09 5.32 3.64
N ASP A 145 -3.28 6.62 3.86
CA ASP A 145 -3.14 7.61 2.80
C ASP A 145 -1.69 7.65 2.28
N ILE A 146 -0.70 7.59 3.19
CA ILE A 146 0.72 7.51 2.83
C ILE A 146 0.99 6.29 1.95
N TYR A 147 0.44 5.12 2.32
CA TYR A 147 0.60 3.89 1.54
C TYR A 147 0.02 4.04 0.12
N TYR A 148 -1.19 4.59 -0.01
CA TYR A 148 -1.86 4.74 -1.30
C TYR A 148 -1.15 5.73 -2.22
N TRP A 149 -0.60 6.82 -1.67
CA TRP A 149 0.19 7.78 -2.45
C TRP A 149 1.52 7.17 -2.89
N ALA A 150 2.20 6.44 -2.01
CA ALA A 150 3.48 5.81 -2.30
C ALA A 150 3.35 4.69 -3.35
N THR A 151 2.23 3.96 -3.35
CA THR A 151 1.93 2.91 -4.34
C THR A 151 1.28 3.44 -5.62
N GLY A 152 0.90 4.72 -5.66
CA GLY A 152 0.22 5.32 -6.81
C GLY A 152 -1.24 4.88 -7.01
N VAL A 153 -1.85 4.28 -5.98
CA VAL A 153 -3.27 3.88 -6.00
C VAL A 153 -4.18 5.11 -5.93
N ARG A 154 -3.72 6.17 -5.25
CA ARG A 154 -4.43 7.45 -5.13
C ARG A 154 -3.52 8.59 -5.57
N GLU A 155 -4.11 9.63 -6.16
CA GLU A 155 -3.42 10.86 -6.49
C GLU A 155 -2.80 11.51 -5.24
N VAL A 156 -1.61 12.06 -5.42
CA VAL A 156 -0.87 12.76 -4.37
C VAL A 156 -1.48 14.15 -4.22
N PRO A 157 -1.89 14.57 -3.01
CA PRO A 157 -2.34 15.93 -2.78
C PRO A 157 -1.23 16.96 -3.05
N PRO A 158 -1.57 18.17 -3.55
CA PRO A 158 -0.57 19.19 -3.92
C PRO A 158 0.42 19.54 -2.80
N GLU A 159 0.01 19.46 -1.53
CA GLU A 159 0.87 19.71 -0.37
C GLU A 159 1.99 18.66 -0.17
N PHE A 160 1.83 17.47 -0.76
CA PHE A 160 2.81 16.38 -0.72
C PHE A 160 3.46 16.13 -2.08
N GLU A 161 3.13 16.92 -3.11
CA GLU A 161 3.74 16.84 -4.43
C GLU A 161 5.12 17.50 -4.41
N ASN A 162 6.12 16.74 -3.95
CA ASN A 162 7.49 17.20 -3.79
C ASN A 162 8.51 16.09 -4.13
N GLU A 163 9.79 16.47 -4.14
CA GLU A 163 10.90 15.56 -4.47
C GLU A 163 10.93 14.30 -3.58
N VAL A 164 10.62 14.45 -2.29
CA VAL A 164 10.61 13.33 -1.34
C VAL A 164 9.52 12.31 -1.67
N MET A 165 8.34 12.75 -2.10
CA MET A 165 7.29 11.85 -2.56
C MET A 165 7.70 11.08 -3.83
N VAL A 166 8.35 11.76 -4.78
CA VAL A 166 8.86 11.11 -6.00
C VAL A 166 9.88 10.02 -5.65
N LEU A 167 10.82 10.33 -4.75
CA LEU A 167 11.80 9.36 -4.25
C LEU A 167 11.13 8.19 -3.52
N LEU A 168 10.09 8.46 -2.72
CA LEU A 168 9.34 7.42 -2.03
C LEU A 168 8.62 6.49 -3.01
N GLN A 169 7.94 7.03 -4.01
CA GLN A 169 7.28 6.23 -5.05
C GLN A 169 8.30 5.39 -5.83
N GLN A 170 9.46 5.95 -6.19
CA GLN A 170 10.55 5.20 -6.82
C GLN A 170 11.05 4.07 -5.90
N HIS A 171 11.22 4.35 -4.61
CA HIS A 171 11.60 3.34 -3.63
C HIS A 171 10.58 2.21 -3.54
N VAL A 172 9.28 2.50 -3.56
CA VAL A 172 8.21 1.49 -3.52
C VAL A 172 8.17 0.64 -4.79
N ARG A 173 8.45 1.20 -5.97
CA ARG A 173 8.54 0.44 -7.23
C ARG A 173 9.57 -0.68 -7.17
N ASN A 174 10.62 -0.52 -6.34
CA ASN A 174 11.61 -1.55 -6.03
C ASN A 174 12.18 -2.22 -7.30
N GLU A 175 12.69 -1.41 -8.21
CA GLU A 175 13.20 -1.85 -9.52
C GLU A 175 14.32 -2.90 -9.38
N GLU A 176 15.14 -2.77 -8.33
CA GLU A 176 16.22 -3.69 -7.99
C GLU A 176 15.75 -5.01 -7.35
N ARG A 177 14.44 -5.16 -7.10
CA ARG A 177 13.80 -6.34 -6.47
C ARG A 177 14.44 -6.73 -5.14
N GLU A 178 14.78 -5.72 -4.35
CA GLU A 178 15.31 -5.90 -3.01
C GLU A 178 14.30 -6.66 -2.14
N LYS A 179 14.80 -7.61 -1.34
CA LYS A 179 13.99 -8.36 -0.37
C LYS A 179 13.83 -7.53 0.90
N ARG A 180 12.60 -7.06 1.19
CA ARG A 180 12.29 -6.19 2.35
C ARG A 180 11.36 -6.90 3.35
N PHE A 181 11.88 -7.95 4.00
CA PHE A 181 11.10 -8.76 4.96
C PHE A 181 11.19 -8.28 6.42
N LYS A 182 12.16 -7.43 6.72
CA LYS A 182 12.36 -6.87 8.06
C LYS A 182 12.80 -5.41 7.97
N GLN A 183 12.60 -4.66 9.04
CA GLN A 183 13.19 -3.33 9.18
C GLN A 183 14.73 -3.45 9.19
N PRO A 184 15.46 -2.46 8.65
CA PRO A 184 16.92 -2.39 8.77
C PRO A 184 17.36 -2.32 10.23
N ASP A 185 18.57 -2.80 10.51
CA ASP A 185 19.18 -2.66 11.82
C ASP A 185 19.56 -1.18 12.04
N LEU A 186 19.55 -0.71 13.29
CA LEU A 186 19.96 0.67 13.61
C LEU A 186 21.49 0.76 13.52
N ALA A 187 21.99 1.77 12.82
CA ALA A 187 23.41 2.08 12.73
C ALA A 187 23.92 2.77 14.01
#